data_AF-A0A973CP26-F1
#
_entry.id   AF-A0A973CP26-F1
#
_cell.length_a   1.000
_cell.length_b   1.000
_cell.length_c   1.000
_cell.angle_alpha   90.00
_cell.angle_beta   90.00
_cell.angle_gamma   90.00
#
_symmetry.space_group_name_H-M   'P 1'
#
loop_
_entity.id
_entity.type
_entity.pdbx_description
1 polymer ?
#
loop_
_entity_poly.entity_id
_entity_poly.type
_entity_poly.pdbx_seq_one_letter_code
_entity_poly.pdbx_strand_id
1 'polypeptide(L)'
;MNTDLTAEQIESYQENGFIKIENFLNADELEKMRDAVTESVDSMGNSVLNSRSDKDETFREESVDDEKSYYSQVFLQRLNLWRINDFIKDFFICEQMGKFLCELEGVDGMRVWHDQTLQKKPWGNPTAFHLDNPYWSFSSRHAISIWVALDDATMDNGCLWYL
;
A
#
# COMPACT_ATOMS: atom_id res chain seq x y z
N MET A 1 -5.20 16.81 1.43
CA MET A 1 -4.06 16.16 0.75
C MET A 1 -3.28 17.19 -0.05
N ASN A 2 -1.95 17.10 -0.05
CA ASN A 2 -1.08 17.86 -0.94
C ASN A 2 -0.94 17.11 -2.28
N THR A 3 -1.66 17.57 -3.29
CA THR A 3 -1.76 16.90 -4.60
C THR A 3 -1.33 17.80 -5.76
N ASP A 4 -0.76 18.96 -5.47
CA ASP A 4 -0.30 19.87 -6.51
C ASP A 4 1.05 19.39 -7.03
N LEU A 5 1.12 19.15 -8.35
CA LEU A 5 2.32 18.69 -9.02
C LEU A 5 2.98 19.83 -9.78
N THR A 6 4.31 19.92 -9.64
CA THR A 6 5.13 20.75 -10.51
C THR A 6 5.54 19.97 -11.76
N ALA A 7 5.83 20.68 -12.85
CA ALA A 7 6.36 20.06 -14.06
C ALA A 7 7.66 19.28 -13.78
N GLU A 8 8.51 19.80 -12.89
CA GLU A 8 9.76 19.15 -12.47
C GLU A 8 9.51 17.82 -11.73
N GLN A 9 8.48 17.76 -10.88
CA GLN A 9 8.09 16.49 -10.22
C GLN A 9 7.56 15.48 -11.23
N ILE A 10 6.74 15.91 -12.19
CA ILE A 10 6.22 15.02 -13.23
C ILE A 10 7.37 14.48 -14.10
N GLU A 11 8.29 15.34 -14.52
CA GLU A 11 9.46 14.94 -15.30
C GLU A 11 10.35 13.98 -14.50
N SER A 12 10.66 14.30 -13.24
CA SER A 12 11.42 13.42 -12.35
C SER A 12 10.76 12.05 -12.18
N TYR A 13 9.43 12.00 -12.08
CA TYR A 13 8.69 10.74 -12.01
C TYR A 13 8.81 9.93 -13.30
N GLN A 14 8.65 10.58 -14.45
CA GLN A 14 8.71 9.92 -15.76
C GLN A 14 10.12 9.41 -16.08
N GLU A 15 11.16 10.12 -15.63
CA GLU A 15 12.56 9.71 -15.81
C GLU A 15 12.99 8.60 -14.84
N ASN A 16 12.64 8.71 -13.56
CA ASN A 16 13.16 7.84 -12.50
C ASN A 16 12.18 6.73 -12.07
N GLY A 17 10.92 6.78 -12.47
CA GLY A 17 9.88 5.82 -12.09
C GLY A 17 9.33 5.98 -10.67
N PHE A 18 9.75 7.01 -9.92
CA PHE A 18 9.22 7.33 -8.59
C PHE A 18 9.38 8.82 -8.28
N ILE A 19 8.54 9.32 -7.36
CA ILE A 19 8.70 10.63 -6.72
C ILE A 19 8.30 10.58 -5.25
N LYS A 20 8.88 11.49 -4.46
CA LYS A 20 8.48 11.75 -3.08
C LYS A 20 7.64 13.01 -3.01
N ILE A 21 6.43 12.91 -2.45
CA ILE A 21 5.59 14.06 -2.11
C ILE A 21 5.63 14.26 -0.60
N GLU A 22 6.25 15.36 -0.17
CA GLU A 22 6.30 15.73 1.24
C GLU A 22 4.94 16.28 1.69
N ASN A 23 4.58 15.99 2.95
CA ASN A 23 3.33 16.45 3.56
C ASN A 23 2.09 16.11 2.72
N PHE A 24 2.07 14.92 2.11
CA PHE A 24 0.92 14.43 1.33
C PHE A 24 -0.38 14.50 2.14
N LEU A 25 -0.31 14.10 3.42
CA LEU A 25 -1.36 14.32 4.40
C LEU A 25 -0.94 15.43 5.36
N ASN A 26 -1.87 16.32 5.72
CA ASN A 26 -1.67 17.16 6.89
C ASN A 26 -1.87 16.36 8.19
N ALA A 27 -1.57 16.96 9.34
CA ALA A 27 -1.64 16.28 10.64
C ALA A 27 -3.03 15.67 10.93
N ASP A 28 -4.11 16.41 10.68
CA ASP A 28 -5.48 15.93 10.93
C ASP A 28 -5.88 14.79 9.99
N GLU A 29 -5.46 14.86 8.72
CA GLU A 29 -5.67 13.81 7.73
C GLU A 29 -4.89 12.54 8.07
N LEU A 30 -3.65 12.71 8.52
CA LEU A 30 -2.79 11.61 8.96
C LEU A 30 -3.39 10.87 10.15
N GLU A 31 -3.83 11.60 11.19
CA GLU A 31 -4.47 10.99 12.36
C GLU A 31 -5.75 10.24 11.99
N LYS A 32 -6.63 10.82 11.15
CA LYS A 32 -7.84 10.12 10.69
C LYS A 32 -7.51 8.86 9.89
N MET A 33 -6.46 8.89 9.07
CA MET A 33 -6.01 7.73 8.32
C MET A 33 -5.44 6.65 9.24
N ARG A 34 -4.65 7.03 10.26
CA ARG A 34 -4.15 6.12 11.31
C ARG A 34 -5.29 5.44 12.06
N ASP A 35 -6.29 6.21 12.48
CA ASP A 35 -7.46 5.68 13.20
C ASP A 35 -8.23 4.68 12.31
N ALA A 36 -8.53 5.06 11.07
CA ALA A 36 -9.27 4.21 10.14
C ALA A 36 -8.51 2.92 9.79
N VAL A 37 -7.18 3.00 9.63
CA VAL A 37 -6.34 1.83 9.39
C VAL A 37 -6.28 0.93 10.63
N THR A 38 -6.12 1.50 11.82
CA THR A 38 -6.09 0.74 13.08
C THR A 38 -7.39 0.00 13.30
N GLU A 39 -8.53 0.69 13.18
CA GLU A 39 -9.87 0.07 13.28
C GLU A 39 -10.04 -1.07 12.26
N SER A 40 -9.63 -0.83 11.02
CA SER A 40 -9.74 -1.84 9.95
C SER A 40 -8.90 -3.08 10.26
N VAL A 41 -7.64 -2.90 10.66
CA VAL A 41 -6.73 -4.00 10.98
C VAL A 41 -7.24 -4.79 12.19
N ASP A 42 -7.70 -4.10 13.24
CA ASP A 42 -8.24 -4.74 14.45
C ASP A 42 -9.49 -5.56 14.14
N SER A 43 -10.37 -5.05 13.26
CA SER A 43 -11.59 -5.77 12.86
C SER A 43 -11.33 -7.03 12.03
N MET A 44 -10.21 -7.10 11.29
CA MET A 44 -9.81 -8.30 10.52
C MET A 44 -9.25 -9.43 11.40
N GLY A 45 -8.89 -9.13 12.65
CA GLY A 45 -8.26 -10.06 13.57
C GLY A 45 -6.94 -10.65 13.04
N ASN A 46 -6.59 -11.83 13.55
CA ASN A 46 -5.34 -12.53 13.21
C ASN A 46 -5.45 -13.48 12.00
N SER A 47 -6.58 -13.47 11.29
CA SER A 47 -6.76 -14.36 10.14
C SER A 47 -5.81 -14.00 9.01
N VAL A 48 -5.04 -14.98 8.54
CA VAL A 48 -4.11 -14.80 7.41
C VAL A 48 -4.90 -15.11 6.14
N LEU A 49 -5.15 -14.09 5.32
CA LEU A 49 -5.70 -14.22 3.97
C LEU A 49 -4.62 -14.74 3.00
N ASN A 50 -4.03 -15.91 3.28
CA ASN A 50 -3.16 -16.64 2.37
C ASN A 50 -3.46 -18.13 2.44
N SER A 51 -4.61 -18.54 1.91
CA SER A 51 -4.65 -19.82 1.19
C SER A 51 -5.56 -19.64 -0.01
N ARG A 52 -5.01 -19.97 -1.18
CA ARG A 52 -5.70 -19.92 -2.47
C ARG A 52 -7.06 -20.58 -2.35
N SER A 53 -8.10 -19.87 -2.77
CA SER A 53 -9.41 -20.43 -3.04
C SER A 53 -9.33 -21.41 -4.20
N ASP A 54 -8.90 -22.64 -3.94
CA ASP A 54 -9.48 -23.78 -4.63
C ASP A 54 -10.64 -24.28 -3.77
N LYS A 55 -11.76 -24.48 -4.43
CA LYS A 55 -13.05 -24.87 -3.86
C LYS A 55 -12.91 -26.17 -3.07
N ASP A 56 -12.69 -26.08 -1.77
CA ASP A 56 -13.09 -27.13 -0.85
C ASP A 56 -13.31 -26.52 0.55
N GLU A 57 -14.51 -26.70 1.09
CA GLU A 57 -14.94 -26.26 2.41
C GLU A 57 -14.27 -27.10 3.51
N THR A 58 -12.95 -27.10 3.54
CA THR A 58 -12.18 -27.59 4.67
C THR A 58 -11.31 -26.44 5.16
N PHE A 59 -11.73 -25.85 6.28
CA PHE A 59 -10.87 -25.01 7.10
C PHE A 59 -9.63 -25.84 7.48
N ARG A 60 -8.59 -25.77 6.65
CA ARG A 60 -7.26 -26.16 7.06
C ARG A 60 -6.79 -25.06 8.00
N GLU A 61 -6.83 -25.35 9.30
CA GLU A 61 -5.84 -24.80 10.22
C GLU A 61 -4.48 -25.19 9.65
N GLU A 62 -3.90 -24.32 8.82
CA GLU A 62 -2.46 -24.37 8.62
C GLU A 62 -1.86 -24.13 10.00
N SER A 63 -1.23 -25.19 10.52
CA SER A 63 -0.55 -25.22 11.79
C SER A 63 0.31 -23.98 11.98
N VAL A 64 0.16 -23.36 13.14
CA VAL A 64 0.88 -22.21 13.71
C VAL A 64 2.42 -22.37 13.74
N ASP A 65 2.98 -23.40 13.11
CA ASP A 65 4.41 -23.76 13.19
C ASP A 65 5.28 -23.11 12.09
N ASP A 66 4.71 -22.29 11.20
CA ASP A 66 5.45 -21.51 10.18
C ASP A 66 5.64 -20.02 10.57
N GLU A 67 5.59 -19.72 11.87
CA GLU A 67 5.93 -18.42 12.47
C GLU A 67 7.38 -17.95 12.19
N LYS A 68 8.17 -18.76 11.46
CA LYS A 68 9.58 -18.50 11.13
C LYS A 68 9.92 -18.56 9.65
N SER A 69 8.94 -18.60 8.75
CA SER A 69 9.23 -18.37 7.33
C SER A 69 9.79 -16.95 7.14
N TYR A 70 10.84 -16.79 6.34
CA TYR A 70 11.49 -15.48 6.10
C TYR A 70 10.45 -14.38 5.75
N TYR A 71 9.42 -14.76 4.97
CA TYR A 71 8.35 -13.89 4.51
C TYR A 71 7.38 -13.46 5.63
N SER A 72 7.07 -14.33 6.59
CA SER A 72 6.20 -13.96 7.73
C SER A 72 6.86 -12.95 8.67
N GLN A 73 8.18 -12.76 8.53
CA GLN A 73 8.97 -11.80 9.29
C GLN A 73 9.30 -10.51 8.53
N VAL A 74 8.81 -10.29 7.30
CA VAL A 74 9.08 -9.04 6.56
C VAL A 74 8.16 -7.91 7.04
N PHE A 75 6.85 -8.15 7.05
CA PHE A 75 5.83 -7.23 7.57
C PHE A 75 4.53 -7.98 7.86
N LEU A 76 3.69 -7.40 8.73
CA LEU A 76 2.28 -7.77 8.82
C LEU A 76 1.53 -7.08 7.68
N GLN A 77 0.94 -7.88 6.79
CA GLN A 77 0.16 -7.40 5.65
C GLN A 77 -1.34 -7.55 5.89
N ARG A 78 -2.12 -6.53 5.53
CA ARG A 78 -3.58 -6.60 5.38
C ARG A 78 -3.97 -5.98 4.05
N LEU A 79 -4.92 -6.59 3.35
CA LEU A 79 -5.33 -6.21 1.99
C LEU A 79 -6.77 -5.72 1.98
N ASN A 80 -7.09 -4.83 1.04
CA ASN A 80 -8.45 -4.37 0.73
C ASN A 80 -9.19 -3.73 1.92
N LEU A 81 -8.52 -2.90 2.72
CA LEU A 81 -9.18 -2.13 3.79
C LEU A 81 -10.25 -1.19 3.20
N TRP A 82 -10.07 -0.70 1.97
CA TRP A 82 -11.06 0.11 1.23
C TRP A 82 -12.43 -0.58 1.10
N ARG A 83 -12.50 -1.91 1.24
CA ARG A 83 -13.76 -2.66 1.14
C ARG A 83 -14.55 -2.71 2.45
N ILE A 84 -13.90 -2.40 3.57
CA ILE A 84 -14.49 -2.52 4.91
C ILE A 84 -14.50 -1.20 5.68
N ASN A 85 -13.81 -0.16 5.20
CA ASN A 85 -13.76 1.15 5.82
C ASN A 85 -14.05 2.26 4.80
N ASP A 86 -15.16 2.96 5.00
CA ASP A 86 -15.63 3.99 4.08
C ASP A 86 -14.70 5.21 4.02
N PHE A 87 -14.01 5.56 5.12
CA PHE A 87 -13.04 6.65 5.09
C PHE A 87 -11.85 6.32 4.18
N ILE A 88 -11.29 5.11 4.31
CA ILE A 88 -10.18 4.63 3.44
C ILE A 88 -10.64 4.55 1.99
N LYS A 89 -11.86 4.06 1.76
CA LYS A 89 -12.44 4.00 0.42
C LYS A 89 -12.54 5.39 -0.20
N ASP A 90 -13.21 6.31 0.47
CA ASP A 90 -13.45 7.67 -0.01
C ASP A 90 -12.15 8.42 -0.25
N PHE A 91 -11.14 8.20 0.61
CA PHE A 91 -9.80 8.73 0.42
C PHE A 91 -9.20 8.32 -0.93
N PHE A 92 -9.22 7.03 -1.27
CA PHE A 92 -8.61 6.53 -2.51
C PHE A 92 -9.42 6.79 -3.77
N ILE A 93 -10.75 6.90 -3.68
CA ILE A 93 -11.62 7.10 -4.85
C ILE A 93 -12.06 8.55 -5.06
N CYS A 94 -11.59 9.49 -4.23
CA CYS A 94 -11.97 10.89 -4.38
C CYS A 94 -11.42 11.50 -5.68
N GLU A 95 -12.13 12.50 -6.20
CA GLU A 95 -11.78 13.19 -7.45
C GLU A 95 -10.38 13.80 -7.40
N GLN A 96 -9.98 14.34 -6.24
CA GLN A 96 -8.66 14.95 -6.04
C GLN A 96 -7.53 13.93 -6.25
N MET A 97 -7.66 12.72 -5.67
CA MET A 97 -6.71 11.62 -5.87
C MET A 97 -6.68 11.18 -7.34
N GLY A 98 -7.85 11.03 -7.96
CA GLY A 98 -7.94 10.67 -9.37
C GLY A 98 -7.20 11.64 -10.28
N LYS A 99 -7.43 12.96 -10.12
CA LYS A 99 -6.76 14.01 -10.87
C LYS A 99 -5.24 13.98 -10.70
N PHE A 100 -4.78 13.89 -9.45
CA PHE A 100 -3.36 13.79 -9.11
C PHE A 100 -2.65 12.63 -9.84
N LEU A 101 -3.22 11.43 -9.76
CA LEU A 101 -2.63 10.24 -10.37
C LEU A 101 -2.69 10.30 -11.90
N CYS A 102 -3.79 10.82 -12.46
CA CYS A 102 -3.94 11.01 -13.91
C CYS A 102 -2.95 12.04 -14.46
N GLU A 103 -2.71 13.14 -13.75
CA GLU A 103 -1.75 14.17 -14.12
C GLU A 103 -0.32 13.64 -14.08
N LEU A 104 0.04 12.89 -13.02
CA LEU A 104 1.36 12.29 -12.86
C LEU A 104 1.69 11.30 -13.99
N GLU A 105 0.74 10.44 -14.34
CA GLU A 105 0.90 9.39 -15.36
C GLU A 105 0.61 9.84 -16.79
N GLY A 106 -0.06 10.98 -16.98
CA GLY A 106 -0.50 11.46 -18.28
C GLY A 106 -1.60 10.59 -18.92
N VAL A 107 -2.57 10.15 -18.12
CA VAL A 107 -3.71 9.32 -18.56
C VAL A 107 -5.06 9.92 -18.18
N ASP A 108 -6.13 9.51 -18.85
CA ASP A 108 -7.47 10.08 -18.64
C ASP A 108 -8.22 9.50 -17.42
N GLY A 109 -7.74 8.39 -16.86
CA GLY A 109 -8.43 7.72 -15.76
C GLY A 109 -7.64 6.59 -15.11
N MET A 110 -7.84 6.43 -13.80
CA MET A 110 -7.27 5.36 -12.99
C MET A 110 -8.36 4.52 -12.31
N ARG A 111 -8.02 3.28 -11.97
CA ARG A 111 -8.88 2.38 -11.18
C ARG A 111 -8.09 1.84 -10.01
N VAL A 112 -8.68 1.88 -8.82
CA VAL A 112 -8.12 1.23 -7.63
C VAL A 112 -8.28 -0.28 -7.80
N TRP A 113 -7.15 -1.02 -7.78
CA TRP A 113 -7.16 -2.49 -7.80
C TRP A 113 -7.29 -3.05 -6.38
N HIS A 114 -6.37 -2.64 -5.50
CA HIS A 114 -6.38 -2.95 -4.08
C HIS A 114 -5.63 -1.86 -3.30
N ASP A 115 -5.87 -1.83 -2.00
CA ASP A 115 -4.98 -1.19 -1.04
C ASP A 115 -4.37 -2.27 -0.14
N GLN A 116 -3.28 -1.90 0.53
CA GLN A 116 -2.64 -2.76 1.51
C GLN A 116 -1.97 -1.93 2.60
N THR A 117 -1.95 -2.48 3.81
CA THR A 117 -1.12 -1.96 4.91
C THR A 117 0.06 -2.89 5.11
N LEU A 118 1.21 -2.29 5.38
CA LEU A 118 2.49 -2.97 5.56
C LEU A 118 3.08 -2.49 6.88
N GLN A 119 2.95 -3.31 7.92
CA GLN A 119 3.46 -2.96 9.25
C GLN A 119 4.77 -3.70 9.51
N LYS A 120 5.87 -2.94 9.58
CA LYS A 120 7.19 -3.49 9.86
C LYS A 120 7.39 -3.60 11.38
N LYS A 121 7.50 -4.82 11.88
CA LYS A 121 7.82 -5.06 13.30
C LYS A 121 9.32 -4.88 13.55
N PRO A 122 9.73 -4.56 14.80
CA PRO A 122 11.13 -4.58 15.17
C PRO A 122 11.81 -5.88 14.76
N TRP A 123 13.04 -5.79 14.26
CA TRP A 123 13.82 -6.92 13.76
C TRP A 123 13.22 -7.64 12.53
N GLY A 124 12.29 -6.99 11.82
CA GLY A 124 11.72 -7.52 10.59
C GLY A 124 12.75 -7.58 9.45
N ASN A 125 12.63 -8.61 8.61
CA ASN A 125 13.49 -8.81 7.45
C ASN A 125 13.32 -7.71 6.40
N PRO A 126 14.35 -7.42 5.59
CA PRO A 126 14.21 -6.52 4.45
C PRO A 126 13.38 -7.16 3.33
N THR A 127 12.65 -6.33 2.60
CA THR A 127 12.07 -6.72 1.31
C THR A 127 13.18 -6.63 0.26
N ALA A 128 13.43 -7.70 -0.49
CA ALA A 128 14.43 -7.70 -1.56
C ALA A 128 14.03 -6.76 -2.70
N PHE A 129 14.98 -6.33 -3.53
CA PHE A 129 14.69 -5.58 -4.76
C PHE A 129 13.77 -6.41 -5.67
N HIS A 130 12.69 -5.78 -6.13
CA HIS A 130 11.70 -6.38 -7.01
C HIS A 130 10.96 -5.29 -7.80
N LEU A 131 10.16 -5.74 -8.77
CA LEU A 131 9.15 -4.94 -9.44
C LEU A 131 7.78 -5.49 -9.02
N ASP A 132 6.80 -4.62 -8.78
CA ASP A 132 5.48 -5.05 -8.32
C ASP A 132 4.64 -5.67 -9.44
N ASN A 133 4.57 -5.01 -10.60
CA ASN A 133 3.68 -5.36 -11.72
C ASN A 133 3.75 -6.86 -12.15
N PRO A 134 4.93 -7.53 -12.19
CA PRO A 134 5.01 -8.97 -12.46
C PRO A 134 4.24 -9.88 -11.49
N TYR A 135 3.93 -9.42 -10.29
CA TYR A 135 3.20 -10.20 -9.27
C TYR A 135 1.69 -9.90 -9.26
N TRP A 136 1.22 -8.94 -10.05
CA TRP A 136 -0.19 -8.55 -10.09
C TRP A 136 -1.00 -9.41 -11.06
N SER A 137 -2.30 -9.53 -10.80
CA SER A 137 -3.23 -10.30 -11.65
C SER A 137 -3.69 -9.54 -12.90
N PHE A 138 -3.03 -8.44 -13.24
CA PHE A 138 -3.26 -7.61 -14.41
C PHE A 138 -1.92 -7.04 -14.89
N SER A 139 -1.90 -6.48 -16.10
CA SER A 139 -0.74 -5.75 -16.60
C SER A 139 -1.20 -4.44 -17.22
N SER A 140 -0.52 -3.36 -16.83
CA SER A 140 -0.61 -2.06 -17.48
C SER A 140 0.77 -1.40 -17.42
N ARG A 141 1.09 -0.59 -18.45
CA ARG A 141 2.28 0.28 -18.46
C ARG A 141 2.14 1.49 -17.54
N HIS A 142 0.89 1.85 -17.23
CA HIS A 142 0.51 2.97 -16.36
C HIS A 142 0.05 2.47 -14.97
N ALA A 143 0.47 1.26 -14.59
CA ALA A 143 0.13 0.70 -13.30
C ALA A 143 1.07 1.30 -12.25
N ILE A 144 0.52 2.02 -11.28
CA ILE A 144 1.28 2.76 -10.27
C ILE A 144 0.86 2.38 -8.85
N SER A 145 1.75 2.62 -7.90
CA SER A 145 1.48 2.50 -6.47
C SER A 145 1.71 3.83 -5.78
N ILE A 146 0.81 4.19 -4.87
CA ILE A 146 1.01 5.29 -3.92
C ILE A 146 1.30 4.68 -2.54
N TRP A 147 2.48 4.98 -2.00
CA TRP A 147 2.86 4.57 -0.66
C TRP A 147 2.79 5.76 0.29
N VAL A 148 1.87 5.71 1.25
CA VAL A 148 1.66 6.78 2.22
C VAL A 148 2.24 6.37 3.56
N ALA A 149 3.24 7.11 4.03
CA ALA A 149 3.83 6.91 5.35
C ALA A 149 2.79 7.26 6.42
N LEU A 150 2.37 6.27 7.21
CA LEU A 150 1.53 6.51 8.39
C LEU A 150 2.37 6.71 9.66
N ASP A 151 3.66 6.44 9.61
CA ASP A 151 4.65 6.74 10.64
C ASP A 151 5.93 7.22 9.97
N ASP A 152 6.84 7.80 10.76
CA ASP A 152 8.16 8.21 10.26
C ASP A 152 8.84 7.04 9.56
N ALA A 153 9.19 7.19 8.28
CA ALA A 153 9.90 6.19 7.50
C ALA A 153 11.39 6.52 7.51
N THR A 154 12.16 5.82 8.33
CA THR A 154 13.60 6.04 8.53
C THR A 154 14.42 4.87 8.02
N MET A 155 15.72 5.10 7.87
CA MET A 155 16.67 4.04 7.51
C MET A 155 16.66 2.90 8.54
N ASP A 156 16.46 3.23 9.82
CA ASP A 156 16.52 2.27 10.92
C ASP A 156 15.24 1.42 11.07
N ASN A 157 14.09 1.92 10.61
CA ASN A 157 12.81 1.18 10.64
C ASN A 157 12.37 0.63 9.26
N GLY A 158 13.24 0.74 8.25
CA GLY A 158 13.06 0.07 6.97
C GLY A 158 12.26 0.88 5.96
N CYS A 159 12.60 2.16 5.77
CA CYS A 159 12.08 2.98 4.67
C CYS A 159 12.30 2.36 3.28
N LEU A 160 11.58 2.87 2.29
CA LEU A 160 11.70 2.41 0.90
C LEU A 160 13.03 2.83 0.27
N TRP A 161 13.44 2.04 -0.73
CA TRP A 161 14.58 2.28 -1.60
C TRP A 161 14.13 2.14 -3.04
N TYR A 162 14.56 3.07 -3.88
CA TYR A 162 14.35 3.06 -5.32
C TYR A 162 15.71 3.07 -6.02
N LEU A 163 15.77 2.47 -7.22
CA LEU A 163 16.96 2.44 -8.07
C LEU A 163 16.79 3.41 -9.24
#